data_AF-A0A916ACP0-F1
#
_entry.id   AF-A0A916ACP0-F1
#
_cell.length_a   1.000
_cell.length_b   1.000
_cell.length_c   1.000
_cell.angle_alpha   90.00
_cell.angle_beta   90.00
_cell.angle_gamma   90.00
#
_symmetry.space_group_name_H-M   'P 1'
#
loop_
_entity.id
_entity.type
_entity.pdbx_description
1 polymer ?
#
loop_
_entity_poly.entity_id
_entity_poly.type
_entity_poly.pdbx_seq_one_letter_code
_entity_poly.pdbx_strand_id
1 'polypeptide(L)'
;MNDASKELYVLHHLTLVDMERVARSIQYLSTVTDKHIREALFRDAVVCYVKAFSSNNGIKGKRGLRISNAFIPSALIDAHDQILDLRNKLFAHVDLDNQAPDVKVEIRDGRKHVSFSVKGYERIFAEHLVQPLGVLANKAHSHCMEQLNSPL
;
A
#
# COMPACT_ATOMS: atom_id res chain seq x y z
N MET A 1 21.58 23.10 3.22
CA MET A 1 20.31 22.32 3.19
C MET A 1 19.59 22.49 4.51
N ASN A 2 18.36 23.02 4.52
CA ASN A 2 17.54 23.10 5.74
C ASN A 2 17.07 21.69 6.17
N ASP A 3 16.59 21.53 7.40
CA ASP A 3 16.24 20.19 7.92
C ASP A 3 15.10 19.52 7.15
N ALA A 4 14.14 20.29 6.63
CA ALA A 4 13.05 19.75 5.82
C ALA A 4 13.56 19.19 4.48
N SER A 5 14.51 19.86 3.84
CA SER A 5 15.16 19.37 2.62
C SER A 5 15.97 18.09 2.89
N LYS A 6 16.61 17.95 4.07
CA LYS A 6 17.30 16.71 4.46
C LYS A 6 16.30 15.57 4.67
N GLU A 7 15.21 15.82 5.37
CA GLU A 7 14.16 14.82 5.59
C GLU A 7 13.52 14.36 4.27
N LEU A 8 13.28 15.30 3.34
CA LEU A 8 12.77 14.99 2.02
C LEU A 8 13.78 14.21 1.17
N TYR A 9 15.06 14.54 1.24
CA TYR A 9 16.12 13.77 0.59
C TYR A 9 16.14 12.32 1.10
N VAL A 10 16.09 12.12 2.43
CA VAL A 10 16.03 10.80 3.05
C VAL A 10 14.77 10.04 2.62
N LEU A 11 13.61 10.71 2.57
CA LEU A 11 12.37 10.09 2.10
C LEU A 11 12.50 9.57 0.67
N HIS A 12 13.04 10.37 -0.26
CA HIS A 12 13.23 9.93 -1.65
C HIS A 12 14.20 8.75 -1.73
N HIS A 13 15.31 8.79 -0.99
CA HIS A 13 16.28 7.71 -0.98
C HIS A 13 15.70 6.39 -0.44
N LEU A 14 14.97 6.43 0.68
CA LEU A 14 14.29 5.24 1.21
C LEU A 14 13.19 4.74 0.27
N THR A 15 12.53 5.65 -0.44
CA THR A 15 11.50 5.29 -1.41
C THR A 15 12.09 4.52 -2.58
N LEU A 16 13.30 4.82 -3.04
CA LEU A 16 13.95 4.00 -4.09
C LEU A 16 14.05 2.53 -3.68
N VAL A 17 14.53 2.28 -2.47
CA VAL A 17 14.67 0.91 -1.92
C VAL A 17 13.31 0.22 -1.84
N ASP A 18 12.27 0.94 -1.41
CA ASP A 18 10.91 0.42 -1.36
C ASP A 18 10.39 0.10 -2.78
N MET A 19 10.60 0.95 -3.78
CA MET A 19 10.13 0.71 -5.15
C MET A 19 10.86 -0.46 -5.83
N GLU A 20 12.15 -0.66 -5.56
CA GLU A 20 12.85 -1.87 -6.01
C GLU A 20 12.25 -3.14 -5.39
N ARG A 21 11.85 -3.08 -4.12
CA ARG A 21 11.18 -4.19 -3.44
C ARG A 21 9.80 -4.46 -4.03
N VAL A 22 9.06 -3.42 -4.41
CA VAL A 22 7.79 -3.56 -5.15
C VAL A 22 8.04 -4.28 -6.47
N ALA A 23 9.03 -3.83 -7.26
CA ALA A 23 9.37 -4.44 -8.54
C ALA A 23 9.72 -5.92 -8.40
N ARG A 24 10.58 -6.28 -7.43
CA ARG A 24 10.92 -7.70 -7.14
C ARG A 24 9.70 -8.52 -6.75
N SER A 25 8.85 -7.99 -5.87
CA SER A 25 7.65 -8.70 -5.42
C SER A 25 6.71 -8.98 -6.59
N ILE A 26 6.50 -8.02 -7.47
CA ILE A 26 5.70 -8.18 -8.69
C ILE A 26 6.34 -9.16 -9.67
N GLN A 27 7.66 -9.14 -9.80
CA GLN A 27 8.36 -10.12 -10.63
C GLN A 27 8.10 -11.55 -10.14
N TYR A 28 8.27 -11.81 -8.84
CA TYR A 28 8.01 -13.13 -8.24
C TYR A 28 6.54 -13.53 -8.26
N LEU A 29 5.61 -12.57 -8.24
CA LEU A 29 4.18 -12.85 -8.39
C LEU A 29 3.86 -13.61 -9.69
N SER A 30 4.62 -13.42 -10.76
CA SER A 30 4.35 -14.12 -12.02
C SER A 30 4.85 -15.57 -12.04
N THR A 31 5.77 -15.94 -11.14
CA THR A 31 6.43 -17.26 -11.12
C THR A 31 5.89 -18.18 -10.03
N VAL A 32 5.24 -17.64 -9.01
CA VAL A 32 4.68 -18.40 -7.90
C VAL A 32 3.25 -18.83 -8.21
N THR A 33 2.97 -20.13 -8.04
CA THR A 33 1.63 -20.73 -8.19
C THR A 33 0.86 -20.81 -6.88
N ASP A 34 1.57 -20.92 -5.74
CA ASP A 34 0.95 -20.98 -4.42
C ASP A 34 0.20 -19.69 -4.10
N LYS A 35 -1.12 -19.81 -3.87
CA LYS A 35 -2.00 -18.66 -3.64
C LYS A 35 -1.62 -17.83 -2.41
N HIS A 36 -1.12 -18.45 -1.35
CA HIS A 36 -0.78 -17.77 -0.10
C HIS A 36 0.53 -16.99 -0.22
N ILE A 37 1.51 -17.58 -0.92
CA ILE A 37 2.76 -16.87 -1.21
C ILE A 37 2.49 -15.69 -2.16
N ARG A 38 1.63 -15.88 -3.18
CA ARG A 38 1.19 -14.78 -4.06
C ARG A 38 0.56 -13.65 -3.26
N GLU A 39 -0.41 -13.98 -2.40
CA GLU A 39 -1.06 -13.00 -1.53
C GLU A 39 -0.05 -12.22 -0.67
N ALA A 40 0.90 -12.94 -0.05
CA ALA A 40 1.95 -12.32 0.75
C ALA A 40 2.84 -11.35 -0.06
N LEU A 41 3.25 -11.74 -1.26
CA LEU A 41 4.05 -10.90 -2.16
C LEU A 41 3.29 -9.65 -2.62
N PHE A 42 2.01 -9.78 -2.97
CA PHE A 42 1.20 -8.64 -3.36
C PHE A 42 0.95 -7.68 -2.19
N ARG A 43 0.66 -8.21 -1.01
CA ARG A 43 0.54 -7.39 0.21
C ARG A 43 1.83 -6.64 0.50
N ASP A 44 2.99 -7.30 0.39
CA ASP A 44 4.29 -6.67 0.57
C ASP A 44 4.52 -5.53 -0.44
N ALA A 45 4.20 -5.77 -1.71
CA ALA A 45 4.28 -4.79 -2.77
C ALA A 45 3.39 -3.57 -2.50
N VAL A 46 2.12 -3.78 -2.13
CA VAL A 46 1.19 -2.71 -1.79
C VAL A 46 1.69 -1.89 -0.60
N VAL A 47 2.11 -2.55 0.48
CA VAL A 47 2.62 -1.85 1.67
C VAL A 47 3.85 -1.02 1.33
N CYS A 48 4.83 -1.59 0.62
CA CYS A 48 6.04 -0.88 0.23
C CYS A 48 5.74 0.33 -0.66
N TYR A 49 4.83 0.18 -1.62
CA TYR A 49 4.42 1.28 -2.49
C TYR A 49 3.78 2.43 -1.69
N VAL A 50 2.81 2.10 -0.84
CA VAL A 50 2.00 3.10 -0.12
C VAL A 50 2.81 3.90 0.90
N LYS A 51 3.91 3.35 1.44
CA LYS A 51 4.79 4.05 2.41
C LYS A 51 5.24 5.43 1.92
N ALA A 52 5.56 5.56 0.64
CA ALA A 52 6.05 6.81 0.05
C ALA A 52 4.99 7.93 0.03
N PHE A 53 3.71 7.56 -0.09
CA PHE A 53 2.58 8.49 -0.24
C PHE A 53 1.82 8.72 1.06
N SER A 54 2.14 7.92 2.08
CA SER A 54 1.55 8.02 3.40
C SER A 54 2.27 9.09 4.20
N SER A 55 1.51 10.06 4.72
CA SER A 55 2.05 11.11 5.56
C SER A 55 2.79 10.52 6.77
N ASN A 56 4.04 10.95 6.97
CA ASN A 56 4.77 10.73 8.21
C ASN A 56 5.06 12.07 8.92
N ASN A 57 5.38 12.01 10.21
CA ASN A 57 5.60 13.19 11.05
C ASN A 57 7.01 13.79 10.93
N GLY A 58 7.91 13.16 10.18
CA GLY A 58 9.35 13.51 10.17
C GLY A 58 9.98 13.40 11.57
N ILE A 59 11.23 13.84 11.68
CA ILE A 59 11.96 13.90 12.96
C ILE A 59 11.47 15.08 13.79
N LYS A 60 11.11 16.19 13.13
CA LYS A 60 10.70 17.44 13.81
C LYS A 60 9.20 17.62 14.01
N GLY A 61 8.37 16.62 13.69
CA GLY A 61 6.92 16.67 13.93
C GLY A 61 6.17 17.67 13.04
N LYS A 62 6.83 18.28 12.03
CA LYS A 62 6.18 19.21 11.10
C LYS A 62 5.49 18.40 10.01
N ARG A 63 4.15 18.49 10.02
CA ARG A 63 3.19 17.58 9.38
C ARG A 63 3.49 17.21 7.92
N GLY A 64 3.34 15.92 7.61
CA GLY A 64 2.88 15.46 6.31
C GLY A 64 3.96 15.14 5.29
N LEU A 65 5.14 14.68 5.72
CA LEU A 65 6.20 14.30 4.80
C LEU A 65 5.74 13.07 3.99
N ARG A 66 5.62 13.27 2.68
CA ARG A 66 5.23 12.27 1.66
C ARG A 66 5.69 12.75 0.30
N ILE A 67 5.76 11.85 -0.66
CA ILE A 67 5.99 12.22 -2.05
C ILE A 67 4.72 12.83 -2.63
N SER A 68 4.87 13.83 -3.50
CA SER A 68 3.77 14.46 -4.23
C SER A 68 3.13 13.49 -5.23
N ASN A 69 1.82 13.55 -5.38
CA ASN A 69 1.10 12.77 -6.40
C ASN A 69 1.20 13.40 -7.81
N ALA A 70 1.83 14.57 -7.96
CA ALA A 70 1.83 15.34 -9.22
C ALA A 70 2.48 14.60 -10.41
N PHE A 71 3.37 13.63 -10.15
CA PHE A 71 4.01 12.83 -11.21
C PHE A 71 3.19 11.60 -11.62
N ILE A 72 2.10 11.30 -10.91
CA ILE A 72 1.24 10.15 -11.20
C ILE A 72 0.44 10.44 -12.49
N PRO A 73 0.53 9.60 -13.53
CA PRO A 73 -0.26 9.79 -14.75
C PRO A 73 -1.76 9.76 -14.44
N SER A 74 -2.54 10.66 -15.04
CA SER A 74 -3.99 10.75 -14.82
C SER A 74 -4.71 9.42 -15.11
N ALA A 75 -4.26 8.68 -16.13
CA ALA A 75 -4.80 7.35 -16.47
C ALA A 75 -4.59 6.27 -15.38
N LEU A 76 -3.72 6.51 -14.40
CA LEU A 76 -3.41 5.58 -13.32
C LEU A 76 -3.82 6.11 -11.94
N ILE A 77 -4.48 7.27 -11.87
CA ILE A 77 -4.85 7.87 -10.58
C ILE A 77 -5.85 6.99 -9.83
N ASP A 78 -6.82 6.41 -10.52
CA ASP A 78 -7.81 5.51 -9.91
C ASP A 78 -7.15 4.24 -9.35
N ALA A 79 -6.11 3.73 -10.03
CA ALA A 79 -5.35 2.59 -9.55
C ALA A 79 -4.50 2.97 -8.32
N HIS A 80 -3.87 4.14 -8.35
CA HIS A 80 -3.13 4.69 -7.21
C HIS A 80 -4.02 4.80 -5.97
N ASP A 81 -5.20 5.40 -6.11
CA ASP A 81 -6.15 5.57 -5.02
C ASP A 81 -6.68 4.23 -4.49
N GLN A 82 -6.99 3.29 -5.38
CA GLN A 82 -7.36 1.93 -4.99
C GLN A 82 -6.27 1.21 -4.20
N ILE A 83 -5.00 1.39 -4.55
CA ILE A 83 -3.87 0.78 -3.83
C ILE A 83 -3.71 1.41 -2.44
N LEU A 84 -3.86 2.74 -2.31
CA LEU A 84 -3.86 3.43 -1.02
C LEU A 84 -5.00 2.92 -0.13
N ASP A 85 -6.20 2.83 -0.68
CA ASP A 85 -7.39 2.35 0.02
C ASP A 85 -7.24 0.90 0.45
N LEU A 86 -6.73 0.03 -0.43
CA LEU A 86 -6.44 -1.36 -0.13
C LEU A 86 -5.52 -1.48 1.08
N ARG A 87 -4.43 -0.70 1.14
CA ARG A 87 -3.55 -0.70 2.32
C ARG A 87 -4.30 -0.22 3.55
N ASN A 88 -4.93 0.95 3.47
CA ASN A 88 -5.50 1.63 4.63
C ASN A 88 -6.64 0.81 5.26
N LYS A 89 -7.59 0.37 4.43
CA LYS A 89 -8.82 -0.28 4.87
C LYS A 89 -8.66 -1.75 5.23
N LEU A 90 -7.73 -2.45 4.56
CA LEU A 90 -7.66 -3.91 4.63
C LEU A 90 -6.34 -4.44 5.21
N PHE A 91 -5.21 -3.76 5.00
CA PHE A 91 -3.91 -4.25 5.49
C PHE A 91 -3.42 -3.61 6.77
N ALA A 92 -3.76 -2.34 7.02
CA ALA A 92 -3.38 -1.58 8.20
C ALA A 92 -4.49 -1.54 9.26
N HIS A 93 -5.75 -1.57 8.83
CA HIS A 93 -6.92 -1.57 9.69
C HIS A 93 -7.83 -2.75 9.39
N VAL A 94 -8.63 -3.13 10.38
CA VAL A 94 -9.72 -4.11 10.23
C VAL A 94 -11.01 -3.31 10.07
N ASP A 95 -11.24 -2.75 8.88
CA ASP A 95 -12.51 -2.10 8.59
C ASP A 95 -13.59 -3.16 8.37
N LEU A 96 -14.52 -3.24 9.32
CA LEU A 96 -15.61 -4.21 9.32
C LEU A 96 -16.50 -4.05 8.09
N ASP A 97 -16.72 -2.82 7.62
CA ASP A 97 -17.57 -2.55 6.45
C ASP A 97 -16.96 -3.11 5.16
N ASN A 98 -15.62 -3.09 5.04
CA ASN A 98 -14.91 -3.63 3.88
C ASN A 98 -14.69 -5.15 3.95
N GLN A 99 -14.71 -5.71 5.16
CA GLN A 99 -14.63 -7.16 5.38
C GLN A 99 -16.01 -7.85 5.39
N ALA A 100 -17.08 -7.06 5.49
CA ALA A 100 -18.48 -7.49 5.49
C ALA A 100 -18.72 -8.78 6.29
N PRO A 101 -18.40 -8.82 7.60
CA PRO A 101 -18.60 -10.02 8.42
C PRO A 101 -20.08 -10.38 8.48
N ASP A 102 -20.41 -11.64 8.22
CA ASP A 102 -21.74 -12.18 8.49
C ASP A 102 -21.83 -12.45 10.00
N VAL A 103 -22.63 -11.66 10.71
CA VAL A 103 -22.83 -11.76 12.16
C VAL A 103 -24.20 -12.35 12.42
N LYS A 104 -24.22 -13.49 13.13
CA LYS A 104 -25.45 -14.16 13.56
C LYS A 104 -25.57 -14.13 15.08
N VAL A 105 -26.70 -13.65 15.56
CA VAL A 105 -27.05 -13.62 16.98
C VAL A 105 -28.19 -14.61 17.20
N GLU A 106 -27.94 -15.62 18.02
CA GLU A 106 -28.90 -16.63 18.43
C GLU A 106 -29.14 -16.54 19.94
N ILE A 107 -30.34 -16.89 20.41
CA ILE A 107 -30.60 -17.07 21.84
C ILE A 107 -30.67 -18.58 22.10
N ARG A 108 -29.80 -19.10 22.97
CA ARG A 108 -29.81 -20.49 23.44
C ARG A 108 -29.84 -20.50 24.97
N ASP A 109 -30.75 -21.26 25.55
CA ASP A 109 -30.94 -21.39 27.01
C ASP A 109 -31.07 -20.03 27.75
N GLY A 110 -31.79 -19.08 27.14
CA GLY A 110 -31.96 -17.73 27.68
C GLY A 110 -30.72 -16.84 27.59
N ARG A 111 -29.62 -17.30 26.97
CA ARG A 111 -28.38 -16.55 26.78
C ARG A 111 -28.21 -16.15 25.32
N LYS A 112 -27.67 -14.95 25.08
CA LYS A 112 -27.27 -14.51 23.74
C LYS A 112 -25.96 -15.17 23.35
N HIS A 113 -25.97 -15.86 22.21
CA HIS A 113 -24.81 -16.40 21.54
C HIS A 113 -24.56 -15.61 20.26
N VAL A 114 -23.36 -15.08 20.10
CA VAL A 114 -22.95 -14.35 18.91
C VAL A 114 -21.93 -15.21 18.17
N SER A 115 -22.16 -15.44 16.89
CA SER A 115 -21.19 -16.02 15.97
C SER A 115 -20.96 -15.05 14.83
N PHE A 116 -19.73 -14.99 14.33
CA PHE A 116 -19.41 -14.22 13.14
C PHE A 116 -18.53 -15.04 12.22
N SER A 117 -18.70 -14.80 10.92
CA SER A 117 -17.82 -15.35 9.89
C SER A 117 -17.43 -14.24 8.93
N VAL A 118 -16.15 -14.19 8.58
CA VAL A 118 -15.65 -13.25 7.57
C VAL A 118 -15.48 -14.03 6.28
N LYS A 119 -16.35 -13.81 5.30
CA LYS A 119 -16.15 -14.36 3.95
C LYS A 119 -15.22 -13.43 3.19
N GLY A 120 -14.08 -13.94 2.72
CA GLY A 120 -13.27 -13.24 1.72
C GLY A 120 -11.96 -12.61 2.19
N TYR A 121 -11.48 -12.90 3.40
CA TYR A 121 -10.10 -12.54 3.77
C TYR A 121 -9.08 -13.13 2.78
N GLU A 122 -9.31 -14.37 2.34
CA GLU A 122 -8.55 -15.06 1.27
C GLU A 122 -8.79 -14.50 -0.16
N ARG A 123 -9.69 -13.51 -0.34
CA ARG A 123 -10.10 -13.01 -1.67
C ARG A 123 -9.61 -11.60 -1.99
N ILE A 124 -8.88 -10.93 -1.10
CA ILE A 124 -8.36 -9.58 -1.38
C ILE A 124 -7.05 -9.67 -2.16
N PHE A 125 -7.01 -10.57 -3.15
CA PHE A 125 -5.97 -10.57 -4.17
C PHE A 125 -6.54 -9.78 -5.35
N ALA A 126 -6.33 -8.47 -5.31
CA ALA A 126 -6.76 -7.53 -6.34
C ALA A 126 -5.86 -7.65 -7.58
N GLU A 127 -5.94 -8.78 -8.29
CA GLU A 127 -5.07 -9.12 -9.42
C GLU A 127 -4.98 -8.02 -10.47
N HIS A 128 -6.10 -7.33 -10.71
CA HIS A 128 -6.18 -6.21 -11.65
C HIS A 128 -5.25 -5.03 -11.29
N LEU A 129 -4.82 -4.93 -10.04
CA LEU A 129 -3.89 -3.88 -9.58
C LEU A 129 -2.42 -4.26 -9.74
N VAL A 130 -2.07 -5.53 -10.01
CA VAL A 130 -0.66 -5.97 -10.07
C VAL A 130 0.11 -5.24 -11.17
N GLN A 131 -0.44 -5.16 -12.38
CA GLN A 131 0.21 -4.49 -13.50
C GLN A 131 0.27 -2.95 -13.31
N PRO A 132 -0.84 -2.26 -12.93
CA PRO A 132 -0.80 -0.84 -12.57
C PRO A 132 0.21 -0.53 -11.46
N LEU A 133 0.28 -1.35 -10.41
CA LEU A 133 1.21 -1.17 -9.29
C LEU A 133 2.67 -1.20 -9.77
N GLY A 134 3.02 -2.10 -10.70
CA GLY A 134 4.36 -2.16 -11.28
C GLY A 134 4.71 -0.90 -12.07
N VAL A 135 3.78 -0.39 -12.88
CA VAL A 135 3.97 0.85 -13.63
C VAL A 135 4.12 2.05 -12.69
N LEU A 136 3.26 2.14 -11.68
CA LEU A 136 3.27 3.20 -10.67
C LEU A 136 4.56 3.18 -9.84
N ALA A 137 5.05 1.99 -9.46
CA ALA A 137 6.31 1.85 -8.72
C ALA A 137 7.51 2.31 -9.54
N ASN A 138 7.57 1.95 -10.83
CA ASN A 138 8.61 2.44 -11.73
C ASN A 138 8.56 3.96 -11.88
N LYS A 139 7.36 4.56 -11.98
CA LYS A 139 7.20 6.02 -12.03
C LYS A 139 7.67 6.69 -10.74
N ALA A 140 7.33 6.13 -9.59
CA ALA A 140 7.78 6.64 -8.29
C ALA A 140 9.30 6.54 -8.14
N HIS A 141 9.90 5.44 -8.60
CA HIS A 141 11.34 5.26 -8.64
C HIS A 141 12.02 6.32 -9.52
N SER A 142 11.56 6.49 -10.76
CA SER A 142 12.10 7.53 -11.67
C SER A 142 11.97 8.92 -11.08
N HIS A 143 10.82 9.27 -10.52
CA HIS A 143 10.62 10.56 -9.86
C HIS A 143 11.61 10.78 -8.72
N CYS A 144 11.82 9.78 -7.85
CA CYS A 144 12.79 9.89 -6.77
C CYS A 144 14.22 10.08 -7.27
N MET A 145 14.62 9.36 -8.33
CA MET A 145 15.93 9.54 -8.96
C MET A 145 16.12 10.97 -9.48
N GLU A 146 15.11 11.52 -10.15
CA GLU A 146 15.13 12.90 -10.65
C GLU A 146 15.27 13.93 -9.52
N GLN A 147 14.51 13.75 -8.43
CA GLN A 147 14.58 14.64 -7.27
C GLN A 147 15.94 14.58 -6.56
N LEU A 148 16.57 13.41 -6.51
CA LEU A 148 17.89 13.23 -5.89
C LEU A 148 19.04 13.79 -6.75
N ASN A 149 18.87 13.81 -8.08
CA ASN A 149 19.88 14.30 -9.02
C ASN A 149 19.69 15.78 -9.39
N SER A 150 18.59 16.41 -8.97
CA SER A 150 18.36 17.84 -9.20
C SER A 150 19.32 18.66 -8.34
N PRO A 151 20.01 19.67 -8.92
CA PRO A 151 20.88 20.55 -8.14
C PRO A 151 20.06 21.26 -7.06
N LEU A 152 20.56 21.16 -5.83
CA LEU A 152 19.94 21.69 -4.61
C LEU A 152 19.91 23.22 -4.56
#